data_AF-A0A9J6C965-F1
#
_entry.id   AF-A0A9J6C965-F1
#
_cell.length_a   1.000
_cell.length_b   1.000
_cell.length_c   1.000
_cell.angle_alpha   90.00
_cell.angle_beta   90.00
_cell.angle_gamma   90.00
#
_symmetry.space_group_name_H-M   'P 1'
#
loop_
_entity.id
_entity.type
_entity.pdbx_description
1 polymer ?
#
loop_
_entity_poly.entity_id
_entity_poly.type
_entity_poly.pdbx_seq_one_letter_code
_entity_poly.pdbx_strand_id
1 'polypeptide(L)'
;MKLQRKGDRKVFKAQRERSRMMEINKALIYLRSVLQCSLVSNNFENNTFQNLPKIETIKLAKNYIAILQEQVSGRDFYSAEEYLEMLTMNLKNSTIKLLRHLLTDG
;
A
#
# COMPACT_ATOMS: atom_id res chain seq x y z
N MET A 1 1.62 19.73 43.28
CA MET A 1 1.07 20.34 42.05
C MET A 1 1.98 20.32 40.80
N LYS A 2 3.31 20.52 40.86
CA LYS A 2 4.16 20.58 39.64
C LYS A 2 4.36 19.24 38.91
N LEU A 3 4.31 18.11 39.63
CA LEU A 3 4.48 16.76 39.07
C LEU A 3 3.26 16.29 38.25
N GLN A 4 2.04 16.61 38.72
CA GLN A 4 0.77 16.28 38.06
C GLN A 4 0.69 16.92 36.67
N ARG A 5 1.03 18.21 36.56
CA ARG A 5 1.10 18.96 35.28
C ARG A 5 2.10 18.39 34.26
N LYS A 6 3.19 17.73 34.71
CA LYS A 6 4.14 17.06 33.81
C LYS A 6 3.61 15.72 33.30
N GLY A 7 2.89 14.97 34.14
CA GLY A 7 2.18 13.75 33.77
C GLY A 7 1.12 14.02 32.71
N ASP A 8 0.28 15.03 32.94
CA ASP A 8 -0.78 15.44 32.01
C ASP A 8 -0.20 15.80 30.64
N ARG A 9 0.87 16.60 30.59
CA ARG A 9 1.56 16.96 29.34
C ARG A 9 2.11 15.75 28.58
N LYS A 10 2.62 14.72 29.27
CA LYS A 10 3.10 13.49 28.64
C LYS A 10 1.94 12.70 28.04
N VAL A 11 0.83 12.59 28.77
CA VAL A 11 -0.39 11.91 28.31
C VAL A 11 -0.98 12.61 27.07
N PHE A 12 -1.11 13.94 27.10
CA PHE A 12 -1.57 14.72 25.94
C PHE A 12 -0.65 14.55 24.72
N LYS A 13 0.67 14.57 24.90
CA LYS A 13 1.62 14.31 23.80
C LYS A 13 1.48 12.90 23.23
N ALA A 14 1.34 11.88 24.08
CA ALA A 14 1.15 10.50 23.66
C ALA A 14 -0.18 10.33 22.89
N GLN A 15 -1.26 10.94 23.38
CA GLN A 15 -2.55 10.89 22.70
C GLN A 15 -2.48 11.57 21.32
N ARG A 16 -1.83 12.73 21.24
CA ARG A 16 -1.61 13.43 19.96
C ARG A 16 -0.84 12.58 18.97
N GLU A 17 0.21 11.88 19.43
CA GLU A 17 1.00 11.01 18.56
C GLU A 17 0.22 9.78 18.10
N ARG A 18 -0.63 9.20 18.96
CA ARG A 18 -1.56 8.14 18.55
C ARG A 18 -2.52 8.65 17.47
N SER A 19 -3.11 9.83 17.64
CA SER A 19 -3.97 10.44 16.63
C SER A 19 -3.23 10.67 15.30
N ARG A 20 -2.02 11.22 15.35
CA ARG A 20 -1.17 11.39 14.15
C ARG A 20 -0.90 10.07 13.44
N MET A 21 -0.60 9.02 14.19
CA MET A 21 -0.36 7.68 13.66
C MET A 21 -1.62 7.04 13.08
N MET A 22 -2.79 7.27 13.69
CA MET A 22 -4.08 6.83 13.15
C MET A 22 -4.34 7.43 11.78
N GLU A 23 -4.09 8.73 11.59
CA GLU A 23 -4.26 9.37 10.28
C GLU A 23 -3.31 8.78 9.21
N ILE A 24 -2.06 8.49 9.58
CA ILE A 24 -1.11 7.79 8.67
C ILE A 24 -1.63 6.40 8.30
N ASN A 25 -2.15 5.65 9.27
CA ASN A 25 -2.71 4.33 8.99
C ASN A 25 -3.94 4.42 8.08
N LYS A 26 -4.80 5.41 8.26
CA LYS A 26 -5.96 5.66 7.37
C LYS A 26 -5.50 5.96 5.94
N ALA A 27 -4.52 6.85 5.76
CA ALA A 27 -3.96 7.15 4.45
C ALA A 27 -3.38 5.91 3.76
N LEU A 28 -2.73 5.02 4.54
CA LEU A 28 -2.20 3.78 4.02
C LEU A 28 -3.28 2.76 3.64
N ILE A 29 -4.36 2.68 4.41
CA ILE A 29 -5.54 1.85 4.07
C ILE A 29 -6.15 2.34 2.77
N TYR A 30 -6.30 3.67 2.62
CA TYR A 30 -6.79 4.27 1.38
C TYR A 30 -5.87 3.98 0.19
N LEU A 31 -4.54 4.04 0.38
CA LEU A 31 -3.60 3.67 -0.68
C LEU A 31 -3.79 2.21 -1.14
N ARG A 32 -4.03 1.28 -0.21
CA ARG A 32 -4.32 -0.12 -0.54
C ARG A 32 -5.60 -0.28 -1.34
N SER A 33 -6.67 0.45 -0.97
CA SER A 33 -7.94 0.37 -1.71
C SER A 33 -7.78 0.89 -3.14
N VAL A 34 -7.03 1.98 -3.32
CA VAL A 34 -6.74 2.51 -4.66
C VAL A 34 -5.94 1.50 -5.49
N LEU A 35 -4.89 0.90 -4.92
CA LEU A 35 -4.10 -0.13 -5.61
C LEU A 35 -4.95 -1.35 -5.95
N GLN A 36 -5.80 -1.81 -5.04
CA GLN A 36 -6.68 -2.95 -5.28
C GLN A 36 -7.62 -2.69 -6.46
N CYS A 37 -8.31 -1.53 -6.47
CA CYS A 37 -9.22 -1.18 -7.56
C CYS A 37 -8.50 -1.04 -8.91
N SER A 38 -7.24 -0.60 -8.89
CA SER A 38 -6.48 -0.35 -10.11
C SER A 38 -5.82 -1.60 -10.67
N LEU A 39 -5.48 -2.56 -9.80
CA LEU A 39 -4.74 -3.77 -10.18
C LEU A 39 -5.66 -4.98 -10.40
N VAL A 40 -6.81 -5.04 -9.73
CA VAL A 40 -7.73 -6.18 -9.81
C VAL A 40 -9.04 -5.70 -10.43
N SER A 41 -9.28 -6.07 -11.69
CA SER A 41 -10.48 -5.66 -12.44
C SER A 41 -11.72 -6.49 -12.11
N ASN A 42 -11.57 -7.69 -11.56
CA ASN A 42 -12.69 -8.60 -11.26
C ASN A 42 -12.56 -9.08 -9.82
N ASN A 43 -13.67 -9.01 -9.07
CA ASN A 43 -13.83 -9.42 -7.66
C ASN A 43 -13.56 -8.30 -6.63
N PHE A 44 -14.53 -7.38 -6.57
CA PHE A 44 -14.71 -6.41 -5.49
C PHE A 44 -14.98 -7.04 -4.11
N GLU A 45 -15.13 -8.36 -4.04
CA GLU A 45 -15.54 -9.06 -2.81
C GLU A 45 -14.39 -9.42 -1.87
N ASN A 46 -13.15 -9.50 -2.37
CA ASN A 46 -12.04 -9.96 -1.56
C ASN A 46 -11.16 -8.80 -1.16
N ASN A 47 -11.16 -8.46 0.13
CA ASN A 47 -10.33 -7.44 0.78
C ASN A 47 -8.82 -7.81 0.78
N THR A 48 -8.31 -8.38 -0.30
CA THR A 48 -7.07 -9.14 -0.35
C THR A 48 -5.84 -8.27 -0.07
N PHE A 49 -5.94 -6.98 -0.39
CA PHE A 49 -4.87 -6.01 -0.12
C PHE A 49 -4.88 -5.51 1.34
N GLN A 50 -5.92 -5.76 2.14
CA GLN A 50 -5.97 -5.32 3.54
C GLN A 50 -4.84 -5.90 4.39
N ASN A 51 -4.42 -7.12 4.07
CA ASN A 51 -3.37 -7.83 4.80
C ASN A 51 -1.96 -7.52 4.29
N LEU A 52 -1.82 -6.70 3.24
CA LEU A 52 -0.52 -6.37 2.69
C LEU A 52 0.29 -5.54 3.70
N PRO A 53 1.54 -5.93 4.06
CA PRO A 53 2.34 -5.17 5.01
C PRO A 53 2.55 -3.72 4.56
N LYS A 54 2.70 -2.79 5.51
CA LYS A 54 2.83 -1.35 5.21
C LYS A 54 3.95 -1.05 4.21
N ILE A 55 5.10 -1.68 4.42
CA ILE A 55 6.27 -1.53 3.56
C ILE A 55 6.02 -2.08 2.15
N GLU A 56 5.35 -3.23 2.05
CA GLU A 56 5.03 -3.85 0.76
C GLU A 56 3.99 -3.02 0.01
N THR A 57 3.03 -2.41 0.72
CA THR A 57 2.08 -1.45 0.12
C THR A 57 2.79 -0.26 -0.52
N ILE A 58 3.76 0.34 0.19
CA ILE A 58 4.49 1.50 -0.32
C ILE A 58 5.36 1.13 -1.53
N LYS A 59 6.07 -0.01 -1.46
CA LYS A 59 6.87 -0.50 -2.59
C LYS A 59 6.00 -0.79 -3.80
N LEU A 60 4.87 -1.46 -3.61
CA LEU A 60 3.92 -1.75 -4.68
C LEU A 60 3.39 -0.47 -5.33
N ALA A 61 3.01 0.52 -4.52
CA ALA A 61 2.59 1.83 -5.03
C ALA A 61 3.68 2.50 -5.87
N LYS A 62 4.92 2.48 -5.40
CA LYS A 62 6.06 3.04 -6.13
C LYS A 62 6.25 2.35 -7.49
N ASN A 63 6.21 1.02 -7.52
CA ASN A 63 6.37 0.25 -8.75
C ASN A 63 5.23 0.56 -9.72
N TYR A 64 3.98 0.62 -9.23
CA TYR A 64 2.83 0.95 -10.06
C TYR A 64 2.91 2.36 -10.65
N ILE A 65 3.31 3.35 -9.84
CA ILE A 65 3.53 4.72 -10.34
C ILE A 65 4.61 4.74 -11.44
N ALA A 66 5.72 4.01 -11.26
CA ALA A 66 6.77 3.94 -12.27
C ALA A 66 6.28 3.35 -13.59
N ILE A 67 5.49 2.27 -13.53
CA ILE A 67 4.84 1.67 -14.71
C ILE A 67 3.95 2.71 -15.41
N LEU A 68 3.07 3.39 -14.67
CA LEU A 68 2.19 4.41 -15.22
C LEU A 68 2.97 5.58 -15.85
N GLN A 69 4.08 5.99 -15.23
CA GLN A 69 4.95 7.05 -15.76
C GLN A 69 5.56 6.65 -17.12
N GLU A 70 6.01 5.42 -17.26
CA GLU A 70 6.55 4.91 -18.53
C GLU A 70 5.46 4.82 -19.61
N GLN A 71 4.26 4.36 -19.26
CA GLN A 71 3.11 4.31 -20.19
C GLN A 71 2.71 5.70 -20.68
N VAL A 72 2.62 6.68 -19.77
CA VAL A 72 2.31 8.08 -20.12
C VAL A 72 3.42 8.70 -20.98
N SER A 73 4.67 8.26 -20.82
CA SER A 73 5.81 8.74 -21.61
C SER A 73 5.87 8.16 -23.04
N GLY A 74 4.90 7.33 -23.43
CA GLY A 74 4.78 6.77 -24.78
C GLY A 74 5.43 5.41 -24.96
N ARG A 75 5.76 4.69 -23.88
CA ARG A 75 6.11 3.27 -23.97
C ARG A 75 4.84 2.48 -24.33
N ASP A 76 4.97 1.56 -25.29
CA ASP A 76 3.91 0.61 -25.62
C ASP A 76 3.48 -0.21 -24.39
N PHE A 77 2.26 -0.75 -24.43
CA PHE A 77 1.76 -1.58 -23.35
C PHE A 77 2.69 -2.77 -23.06
N TYR A 78 3.03 -2.96 -21.79
CA TYR A 78 3.75 -4.12 -21.32
C TYR A 78 2.97 -5.40 -21.59
N SER A 79 3.68 -6.48 -21.91
CA SER A 79 3.09 -7.82 -21.77
C SER A 79 2.70 -8.08 -20.31
N ALA A 80 1.80 -9.03 -20.09
CA ALA A 80 1.34 -9.38 -18.75
C ALA A 80 2.51 -9.80 -17.83
N GLU A 81 3.50 -10.52 -18.37
CA GLU A 81 4.67 -10.97 -17.60
C GLU A 81 5.61 -9.81 -17.25
N GLU A 82 5.91 -8.91 -18.20
CA GLU A 82 6.73 -7.72 -17.93
C GLU A 82 6.06 -6.80 -16.91
N TYR A 83 4.74 -6.60 -17.04
CA TYR A 83 3.96 -5.82 -16.08
C TYR A 83 4.06 -6.42 -14.67
N LEU A 84 3.91 -7.74 -14.56
CA LEU A 84 4.00 -8.46 -13.29
C LEU A 84 5.41 -8.40 -12.70
N GLU A 85 6.46 -8.56 -13.50
CA GLU A 85 7.86 -8.47 -13.07
C GLU A 85 8.16 -7.08 -12.49
N MET A 86 7.80 -6.02 -13.22
CA MET A 86 7.97 -4.65 -12.74
C MET A 86 7.16 -4.36 -11.48
N LEU A 87 5.90 -4.79 -11.45
CA LEU A 87 5.02 -4.56 -10.31
C LEU A 87 5.54 -5.25 -9.04
N THR A 88 6.14 -6.43 -9.19
CA THR A 88 6.64 -7.26 -8.09
C THR A 88 8.09 -7.00 -7.68
N MET A 89 8.76 -6.06 -8.35
CA MET A 89 10.15 -5.71 -8.10
C MET A 89 10.41 -5.32 -6.63
N ASN A 90 11.40 -5.96 -6.00
CA ASN A 90 11.79 -5.75 -4.59
C ASN A 90 10.70 -6.05 -3.54
N LEU A 91 9.63 -6.76 -3.91
CA LEU A 91 8.63 -7.26 -2.96
C LEU A 91 9.08 -8.58 -2.33
N LYS A 92 8.48 -8.93 -1.19
CA LYS A 92 8.69 -10.23 -0.56
C LYS A 92 8.04 -11.33 -1.38
N ASN A 93 8.67 -12.51 -1.45
CA ASN A 93 8.13 -13.68 -2.15
C ASN A 93 6.68 -14.02 -1.77
N SER A 94 6.28 -13.84 -0.51
CA SER A 94 4.88 -14.03 -0.08
C SER A 94 3.92 -13.06 -0.75
N THR A 95 4.34 -11.79 -0.89
CA THR A 95 3.58 -10.75 -1.58
C THR A 95 3.56 -10.99 -3.09
N ILE A 96 4.68 -11.41 -3.67
CA ILE A 96 4.75 -11.77 -5.10
C ILE A 96 3.75 -12.88 -5.40
N LYS A 97 3.79 -13.98 -4.64
CA LYS A 97 2.85 -15.11 -4.80
C LYS A 97 1.38 -14.66 -4.71
N LEU A 98 1.06 -13.82 -3.73
CA LEU A 98 -0.28 -13.26 -3.58
C LEU A 98 -0.70 -12.46 -4.82
N LEU A 99 0.17 -11.57 -5.32
CA LEU A 99 -0.13 -10.75 -6.50
C LEU A 99 -0.25 -11.58 -7.77
N ARG A 100 0.60 -12.61 -7.94
CA ARG A 100 0.49 -13.53 -9.10
C ARG A 100 -0.88 -14.17 -9.13
N HIS A 101 -1.28 -14.82 -8.03
CA HIS A 101 -2.59 -15.46 -7.93
C HIS A 101 -3.74 -14.48 -8.23
N LEU A 102 -3.66 -13.24 -7.75
CA LEU A 102 -4.70 -12.24 -7.97
C LEU A 102 -4.77 -11.68 -9.39
N LEU A 103 -3.66 -11.72 -10.14
CA LEU A 103 -3.55 -11.11 -11.47
C LEU A 103 -3.63 -12.14 -12.60
N THR A 104 -3.38 -13.42 -12.33
CA THR A 104 -3.42 -14.49 -13.34
C THR A 104 -4.64 -15.39 -13.23
N ASP A 105 -5.25 -15.54 -12.04
CA ASP A 105 -6.33 -16.50 -11.80
C ASP A 105 -7.71 -15.82 -11.64
N GLY A 106 -7.87 -14.58 -12.09
CA GLY A 106 -9.11 -13.77 -11.99
C GLY A 106 -9.66 -13.28 -13.31
#